data_AF-A0A3D1KH95-F1
#
_entry.id   AF-A0A3D1KH95-F1
#
_cell.length_a   1.000
_cell.length_b   1.000
_cell.length_c   1.000
_cell.angle_alpha   90.00
_cell.angle_beta   90.00
_cell.angle_gamma   90.00
#
_symmetry.space_group_name_H-M   'P 1'
#
loop_
_entity.id
_entity.type
_entity.pdbx_description
1 polymer ?
#
loop_
_entity_poly.entity_id
_entity_poly.type
_entity_poly.pdbx_seq_one_letter_code
_entity_poly.pdbx_strand_id
1 'polypeptide(L)'
;MPIVELNGTNFSSVYRAATIRVNDPNSIDVQDSLYNANVRYRGATAMGKQKKAYAIKLTDKAGNSIDRKLLNLRNDNNWILDAMAVDAGRMRNRIATDLWNDFSTAPYHAAYEKKIRNGTRGKFVEVLLNGYYAGIYCMTEKIDRKQLKLKKIAKSVIATDPDTVRGTLYKSSEWTY
;
A
#
# COMPACT_ATOMS: atom_id res chain seq x y z
N MET A 1 -17.30 10.79 -0.85
CA MET A 1 -15.93 10.31 -1.16
C MET A 1 -15.21 10.10 0.17
N PRO A 2 -14.37 9.08 0.34
CA PRO A 2 -13.69 8.84 1.61
C PRO A 2 -12.66 9.93 1.93
N ILE A 3 -12.48 10.23 3.22
CA ILE A 3 -11.52 11.20 3.74
C ILE A 3 -10.45 10.45 4.55
N VAL A 4 -9.20 10.85 4.38
CA VAL A 4 -8.05 10.35 5.12
C VAL A 4 -7.40 11.51 5.85
N GLU A 5 -7.42 11.47 7.17
CA GLU A 5 -6.70 12.39 8.03
C GLU A 5 -5.35 11.77 8.39
N LEU A 6 -4.27 12.48 8.08
CA LEU A 6 -2.90 12.08 8.36
C LEU A 6 -2.24 13.14 9.24
N ASN A 7 -1.90 12.79 10.46
CA ASN A 7 -1.29 13.72 11.41
C ASN A 7 0.10 13.23 11.83
N GLY A 8 1.09 14.12 11.78
CA GLY A 8 2.45 13.84 12.17
C GLY A 8 3.40 14.97 11.79
N THR A 9 4.63 14.89 12.32
CA THR A 9 5.63 15.95 12.15
C THR A 9 6.88 15.40 11.47
N ASN A 10 7.63 16.28 10.80
CA ASN A 10 8.95 15.98 10.24
C ASN A 10 8.99 14.77 9.29
N PHE A 11 7.95 14.61 8.45
CA PHE A 11 7.94 13.56 7.43
C PHE A 11 9.14 13.69 6.49
N SER A 12 9.75 12.56 6.18
CA SER A 12 10.95 12.46 5.34
C SER A 12 10.98 11.13 4.58
N SER A 13 12.11 10.79 3.95
CA SER A 13 12.32 9.48 3.33
C SER A 13 12.35 8.32 4.34
N VAL A 14 12.48 8.61 5.63
CA VAL A 14 12.51 7.64 6.74
C VAL A 14 11.16 7.58 7.42
N TYR A 15 10.78 6.39 7.92
CA TYR A 15 9.55 6.24 8.69
C TYR A 15 9.58 7.09 9.97
N ARG A 16 8.49 7.80 10.20
CA ARG A 16 8.23 8.64 11.38
C ARG A 16 6.86 8.30 11.94
N ALA A 17 6.74 8.37 13.25
CA ALA A 17 5.46 8.16 13.93
C ALA A 17 4.43 9.19 13.46
N ALA A 18 3.20 8.74 13.29
CA ALA A 18 2.07 9.49 12.81
C ALA A 18 0.79 8.83 13.33
N THR A 19 -0.33 9.51 13.14
CA THR A 19 -1.65 8.91 13.26
C THR A 19 -2.40 9.04 11.94
N ILE A 20 -3.26 8.07 11.67
CA ILE A 20 -4.13 8.05 10.51
C ILE A 20 -5.54 7.73 10.95
N ARG A 21 -6.49 8.48 10.41
CA ARG A 21 -7.91 8.19 10.47
C ARG A 21 -8.43 8.11 9.04
N VAL A 22 -9.25 7.11 8.78
CA VAL A 22 -9.91 6.94 7.49
C VAL A 22 -11.40 6.96 7.77
N ASN A 23 -12.13 7.78 7.03
CA ASN A 23 -13.58 7.91 7.11
C ASN A 23 -14.16 7.58 5.73
N ASP A 24 -14.87 6.46 5.63
CA ASP A 24 -15.58 6.06 4.41
C ASP A 24 -17.07 5.91 4.73
N PRO A 25 -17.94 6.82 4.29
CA PRO A 25 -19.37 6.77 4.60
C PRO A 25 -20.06 5.51 4.07
N ASN A 26 -19.44 4.84 3.09
CA ASN A 26 -19.99 3.63 2.46
C ASN A 26 -19.39 2.33 3.04
N SER A 27 -18.57 2.41 4.08
CA SER A 27 -17.88 1.26 4.66
C SER A 27 -18.28 1.05 6.11
N ILE A 28 -19.10 0.02 6.36
CA ILE A 28 -19.43 -0.44 7.72
C ILE A 28 -18.16 -0.85 8.49
N ASP A 29 -17.13 -1.33 7.78
CA ASP A 29 -15.87 -1.80 8.38
C ASP A 29 -14.97 -0.69 8.91
N VAL A 30 -15.22 0.58 8.54
CA VAL A 30 -14.41 1.71 8.98
C VAL A 30 -15.20 2.45 10.06
N GLN A 31 -15.13 1.94 11.29
CA GLN A 31 -15.44 2.78 12.45
C GLN A 31 -14.44 3.94 12.43
N ASP A 32 -14.90 5.18 12.60
CA ASP A 32 -14.09 6.40 12.73
C ASP A 32 -13.04 6.26 13.86
N SER A 33 -11.96 5.56 13.54
CA SER A 33 -10.98 5.04 14.48
C SER A 33 -9.64 5.63 14.12
N LEU A 34 -9.04 6.30 15.10
CA LEU A 34 -7.70 6.81 15.00
C LEU A 34 -6.70 5.66 15.19
N TYR A 35 -5.85 5.43 14.19
CA TYR A 35 -4.80 4.42 14.23
C TYR A 35 -3.42 5.06 14.37
N ASN A 36 -2.54 4.41 15.14
CA ASN A 36 -1.12 4.72 15.11
C ASN A 36 -0.51 4.20 13.81
N ALA A 37 0.41 4.98 13.25
CA ALA A 37 1.09 4.63 12.02
C ALA A 37 2.54 5.11 12.00
N ASN A 38 3.33 4.49 11.14
CA ASN A 38 4.63 4.94 10.73
C ASN A 38 4.56 5.36 9.26
N VAL A 39 4.95 6.59 8.97
CA VAL A 39 4.76 7.24 7.67
C VAL A 39 6.07 7.77 7.14
N ARG A 40 6.26 7.66 5.83
CA ARG A 40 7.38 8.27 5.11
C ARG A 40 6.94 8.78 3.75
N TYR A 41 7.71 9.68 3.17
CA TYR A 41 7.62 10.00 1.75
C TYR A 41 7.93 8.78 0.90
N ARG A 42 7.15 8.65 -0.17
CA ARG A 42 7.25 7.58 -1.17
C ARG A 42 7.56 8.16 -2.53
N GLY A 43 8.37 7.44 -3.28
CA GLY A 43 8.75 7.74 -4.64
C GLY A 43 10.26 7.79 -4.78
N ALA A 44 10.73 8.04 -6.00
CA ALA A 44 12.08 8.51 -6.27
C ALA A 44 11.95 9.97 -6.73
N THR A 45 11.85 10.20 -8.05
CA THR A 45 11.63 11.52 -8.65
C THR A 45 10.40 12.25 -8.09
N ALA A 46 9.32 11.51 -7.82
CA ALA A 46 8.09 12.08 -7.25
C ALA A 46 8.30 12.70 -5.85
N MET A 47 9.32 12.30 -5.09
CA MET A 47 9.63 12.91 -3.80
C MET A 47 10.09 14.37 -3.92
N GLY A 48 10.60 14.78 -5.09
CA GLY A 48 10.97 16.18 -5.37
C GLY A 48 9.76 17.09 -5.61
N LYS A 49 8.55 16.55 -5.83
CA LYS A 49 7.34 17.36 -6.07
C LYS A 49 6.82 17.97 -4.78
N GLN A 50 6.14 19.12 -4.87
CA GLN A 50 5.57 19.79 -3.69
C GLN A 50 4.55 18.90 -2.99
N LYS A 51 3.63 18.31 -3.76
CA LYS A 51 2.65 17.33 -3.26
C LYS A 51 3.31 15.97 -3.07
N LYS A 52 3.49 15.56 -1.82
CA LYS A 52 4.22 14.34 -1.44
C LYS A 52 3.31 13.12 -1.45
N ALA A 53 3.76 12.00 -1.98
CA ALA A 53 3.11 10.71 -1.77
C ALA A 53 3.63 10.07 -0.48
N TYR A 54 2.80 9.26 0.18
CA TYR A 54 3.14 8.65 1.47
C TYR A 54 3.08 7.13 1.41
N ALA A 55 4.00 6.47 2.12
CA ALA A 55 3.90 5.07 2.48
C ALA A 55 3.58 4.99 3.97
N ILE A 56 2.50 4.28 4.31
CA ILE A 56 1.93 4.19 5.64
C ILE A 56 2.05 2.75 6.13
N LYS A 57 2.48 2.58 7.38
CA LYS A 57 2.52 1.31 8.11
C LYS A 57 1.69 1.45 9.37
N LEU A 58 0.60 0.70 9.49
CA LEU A 58 -0.22 0.69 10.70
C LEU A 58 0.51 -0.07 11.81
N THR A 59 0.50 0.50 13.01
CA THR A 59 1.10 -0.10 14.20
C THR A 59 0.18 -0.01 15.41
N ASP A 60 0.37 -0.89 16.38
CA ASP A 60 -0.25 -0.79 17.69
C ASP A 60 0.47 0.25 18.58
N LYS A 61 0.08 0.35 19.85
CA LYS A 61 0.74 1.22 20.85
C LYS A 61 2.16 0.74 21.22
N ALA A 62 2.46 -0.54 21.00
CA ALA A 62 3.76 -1.15 21.27
C ALA A 62 4.72 -1.11 20.07
N GLY A 63 4.27 -0.57 18.92
CA GLY A 63 5.04 -0.50 17.68
C GLY A 63 4.98 -1.75 16.80
N ASN A 64 4.18 -2.76 17.17
CA ASN A 64 3.98 -3.95 16.35
C ASN A 64 3.06 -3.64 15.18
N SER A 65 3.27 -4.34 14.06
CA SER A 65 2.43 -4.20 12.87
C SER A 65 1.02 -4.72 13.12
N ILE A 66 0.01 -3.92 12.78
CA ILE A 66 -1.41 -4.32 12.89
C ILE A 66 -2.09 -4.26 11.53
N ASP A 67 -2.72 -5.37 11.14
CA ASP A 67 -3.49 -5.44 9.90
C ASP A 67 -4.90 -4.86 10.15
N ARG A 68 -5.33 -3.91 9.32
CA ARG A 68 -6.69 -3.36 9.33
C ARG A 68 -7.27 -3.39 7.93
N LYS A 69 -8.60 -3.52 7.84
CA LYS A 69 -9.34 -3.43 6.60
C LYS A 69 -9.79 -1.99 6.40
N LEU A 70 -9.23 -1.30 5.41
CA LEU A 70 -9.56 0.09 5.09
C LEU A 70 -10.25 0.16 3.73
N LEU A 71 -11.30 0.98 3.59
CA LEU A 71 -11.98 1.27 2.32
C LEU A 71 -12.53 0.03 1.58
N ASN A 72 -12.97 -1.02 2.30
CA ASN A 72 -13.34 -2.32 1.74
C ASN A 72 -12.24 -3.03 0.93
N LEU A 73 -10.98 -2.66 1.13
CA LEU A 73 -9.81 -3.31 0.52
C LEU A 73 -9.39 -4.53 1.36
N ARG A 74 -8.23 -5.12 1.05
CA ARG A 74 -7.71 -6.26 1.83
C ARG A 74 -7.39 -5.86 3.28
N ASN A 75 -7.38 -6.83 4.18
CA ASN A 75 -6.85 -6.63 5.54
C ASN A 75 -5.31 -6.56 5.47
N ASP A 76 -4.72 -5.40 5.79
CA ASP A 76 -3.28 -5.21 5.74
C ASP A 76 -2.78 -4.03 6.58
N ASN A 77 -1.49 -4.01 6.87
CA ASN A 77 -0.83 -2.94 7.60
C ASN A 77 -0.13 -1.93 6.68
N ASN A 78 0.17 -2.27 5.43
CA ASN A 78 0.92 -1.41 4.52
C ASN A 78 0.03 -0.75 3.47
N TRP A 79 -0.07 0.57 3.54
CA TRP A 79 -0.88 1.36 2.62
C TRP A 79 -0.03 2.38 1.87
N ILE A 80 -0.46 2.72 0.65
CA ILE A 80 0.15 3.76 -0.16
C ILE A 80 -0.88 4.86 -0.38
N LEU A 81 -0.48 6.10 -0.10
CA LEU A 81 -1.27 7.29 -0.40
C LEU A 81 -0.57 8.03 -1.54
N ASP A 82 -1.00 7.75 -2.78
CA ASP A 82 -0.39 8.30 -3.97
C ASP A 82 -0.92 9.72 -4.24
N ALA A 83 0.00 10.68 -4.29
CA ALA A 83 -0.30 12.08 -4.62
C ALA A 83 -0.64 12.29 -6.09
N MET A 84 -0.23 11.35 -6.95
CA MET A 84 -0.34 11.43 -8.40
C MET A 84 0.26 12.72 -8.96
N ALA A 85 1.30 13.24 -8.30
CA ALA A 85 1.79 14.62 -8.44
C ALA A 85 2.26 14.99 -9.85
N VAL A 86 2.71 14.00 -10.64
CA VAL A 86 3.15 14.20 -12.03
C VAL A 86 2.00 14.06 -13.04
N ASP A 87 0.97 13.29 -12.69
CA ASP A 87 -0.17 13.03 -13.55
C ASP A 87 -1.14 14.23 -13.52
N ALA A 88 -1.25 14.97 -14.64
CA ALA A 88 -2.19 16.08 -14.76
C ALA A 88 -3.66 15.64 -14.57
N GLY A 89 -4.01 14.42 -14.99
CA GLY A 89 -5.36 13.87 -14.83
C GLY A 89 -5.62 13.25 -13.46
N ARG A 90 -4.59 13.07 -12.63
CA ARG A 90 -4.68 12.52 -11.27
C ARG A 90 -5.43 11.17 -11.19
N MET A 91 -5.36 10.35 -12.23
CA MET A 91 -6.16 9.11 -12.32
C MET A 91 -5.53 7.98 -13.10
N ARG A 92 -4.51 8.26 -13.96
CA ARG A 92 -3.97 7.29 -14.92
C ARG A 92 -3.46 6.03 -14.23
N ASN A 93 -2.76 6.16 -13.10
CA ASN A 93 -2.26 5.02 -12.33
C ASN A 93 -3.40 4.10 -11.86
N ARG A 94 -4.49 4.68 -11.33
CA ARG A 94 -5.63 3.91 -10.82
C ARG A 94 -6.36 3.22 -11.96
N ILE A 95 -6.70 3.96 -13.01
CA ILE A 95 -7.39 3.45 -14.19
C ILE A 95 -6.59 2.34 -14.87
N ALA A 96 -5.29 2.54 -15.09
CA ALA A 96 -4.44 1.53 -15.71
C ALA A 96 -4.39 0.23 -14.89
N THR A 97 -4.37 0.34 -13.56
CA THR A 97 -4.35 -0.84 -12.70
C THR A 97 -5.73 -1.51 -12.58
N ASP A 98 -6.82 -0.74 -12.63
CA ASP A 98 -8.17 -1.29 -12.73
C ASP A 98 -8.34 -2.06 -14.03
N LEU A 99 -7.98 -1.45 -15.16
CA LEU A 99 -8.01 -2.12 -16.45
C LEU A 99 -7.16 -3.40 -16.45
N TRP A 100 -5.95 -3.35 -15.89
CA TRP A 100 -5.12 -4.55 -15.70
C TRP A 100 -5.84 -5.63 -14.89
N ASN A 101 -6.51 -5.28 -13.80
CA ASN A 101 -7.26 -6.26 -13.00
C ASN A 101 -8.42 -6.90 -13.80
N ASP A 102 -8.98 -6.21 -14.79
CA ASP A 102 -10.10 -6.68 -15.59
C ASP A 102 -9.69 -7.68 -16.68
N PHE A 103 -8.55 -7.47 -17.35
CA PHE A 103 -8.11 -8.33 -18.45
C PHE A 103 -6.92 -9.25 -18.15
N SER A 104 -6.19 -9.03 -17.06
CA SER A 104 -4.96 -9.79 -16.82
C SER A 104 -5.23 -11.27 -16.62
N THR A 105 -4.38 -12.10 -17.26
CA THR A 105 -4.44 -13.55 -17.09
C THR A 105 -4.00 -13.94 -15.68
N ALA A 106 -4.76 -14.85 -15.07
CA ALA A 106 -4.42 -15.39 -13.77
C ALA A 106 -3.02 -16.06 -13.83
N PRO A 107 -2.13 -15.79 -12.86
CA PRO A 107 -0.81 -16.42 -12.84
C PRO A 107 -0.93 -17.93 -12.64
N TYR A 108 0.11 -18.69 -13.04
CA TYR A 108 0.08 -20.16 -13.03
C TYR A 108 -0.34 -20.78 -11.69
N HIS A 109 0.04 -20.17 -10.56
CA HIS A 109 -0.28 -20.66 -9.22
C HIS A 109 -1.67 -20.26 -8.72
N ALA A 110 -2.45 -19.51 -9.50
CA ALA A 110 -3.84 -19.21 -9.20
C ALA A 110 -4.73 -20.46 -9.12
N ALA A 111 -4.33 -21.55 -9.78
CA ALA A 111 -4.99 -22.86 -9.65
C ALA A 111 -5.04 -23.36 -8.19
N TYR A 112 -4.01 -23.04 -7.39
CA TYR A 112 -3.89 -23.46 -6.00
C TYR A 112 -4.27 -22.35 -5.00
N GLU A 113 -4.28 -21.08 -5.43
CA GLU A 113 -4.51 -19.90 -4.59
C GLU A 113 -5.60 -18.99 -5.19
N LYS A 114 -6.87 -19.41 -5.08
CA LYS A 114 -8.03 -18.75 -5.72
C LYS A 114 -8.27 -17.27 -5.32
N LYS A 115 -7.63 -16.79 -4.25
CA LYS A 115 -7.73 -15.38 -3.77
C LYS A 115 -6.58 -14.50 -4.24
N ILE A 116 -5.71 -15.00 -5.12
CA ILE A 116 -4.60 -14.23 -5.66
C ILE A 116 -5.07 -13.04 -6.48
N ARG A 117 -4.34 -11.93 -6.38
CA ARG A 117 -4.47 -10.77 -7.25
C ARG A 117 -3.09 -10.32 -7.69
N ASN A 118 -2.90 -10.13 -8.99
CA ASN A 118 -1.64 -9.69 -9.60
C ASN A 118 -1.59 -8.15 -9.79
N GLY A 119 -2.71 -7.44 -9.65
CA GLY A 119 -2.77 -5.99 -9.57
C GLY A 119 -3.11 -5.45 -8.18
N THR A 120 -3.07 -4.12 -8.03
CA THR A 120 -3.51 -3.44 -6.81
C THR A 120 -4.93 -2.94 -6.97
N ARG A 121 -5.66 -2.84 -5.86
CA ARG A 121 -6.89 -2.06 -5.78
C ARG A 121 -6.63 -0.77 -5.01
N GLY A 122 -7.53 0.20 -5.18
CA GLY A 122 -7.47 1.44 -4.43
C GLY A 122 -8.69 2.30 -4.68
N LYS A 123 -8.82 3.36 -3.90
CA LYS A 123 -9.87 4.36 -4.05
C LYS A 123 -9.28 5.76 -4.04
N PHE A 124 -9.91 6.67 -4.77
CA PHE A 124 -9.66 8.09 -4.60
C PHE A 124 -10.18 8.54 -3.23
N VAL A 125 -9.38 9.36 -2.56
CA VAL A 125 -9.64 9.88 -1.22
C VAL A 125 -9.23 11.33 -1.13
N GLU A 126 -9.87 12.09 -0.26
CA GLU A 126 -9.41 13.41 0.13
C GLU A 126 -8.49 13.31 1.33
N VAL A 127 -7.44 14.14 1.36
CA VAL A 127 -6.44 14.08 2.43
C VAL A 127 -6.41 15.36 3.21
N LEU A 128 -6.52 15.22 4.53
CA LEU A 128 -6.23 16.27 5.51
C LEU A 128 -4.86 15.96 6.14
N LEU A 129 -3.88 16.83 5.95
CA LEU A 129 -2.55 16.72 6.54
C LEU A 129 -2.43 17.71 7.69
N ASN A 130 -2.32 17.23 8.93
CA ASN A 130 -2.26 18.10 10.11
C ASN A 130 -3.40 19.14 10.18
N GLY A 131 -4.61 18.73 9.79
CA GLY A 131 -5.78 19.61 9.73
C GLY A 131 -5.91 20.47 8.46
N TYR A 132 -4.90 20.49 7.59
CA TYR A 132 -4.96 21.25 6.33
C TYR A 132 -5.32 20.37 5.14
N TYR A 133 -6.18 20.86 4.26
CA TYR A 133 -6.54 20.15 3.03
C TYR A 133 -5.34 20.04 2.09
N ALA A 134 -4.93 18.80 1.80
CA ALA A 134 -3.81 18.46 0.94
C ALA A 134 -4.25 18.05 -0.48
N GLY A 135 -5.56 18.00 -0.75
CA GLY A 135 -6.15 17.63 -2.04
C GLY A 135 -6.49 16.15 -2.17
N ILE A 136 -6.79 15.75 -3.41
CA ILE A 136 -7.18 14.37 -3.77
C ILE A 136 -5.95 13.46 -3.91
N TYR A 137 -6.01 12.28 -3.32
CA TYR A 137 -5.02 11.22 -3.41
C TYR A 137 -5.67 9.92 -3.87
N CYS A 138 -4.85 8.92 -4.19
CA CYS A 138 -5.32 7.56 -4.40
C CYS A 138 -4.72 6.65 -3.31
N MET A 139 -5.57 6.14 -2.42
CA MET A 139 -5.17 5.18 -1.40
C MET A 139 -5.21 3.78 -2.01
N THR A 140 -4.06 3.10 -2.03
CA THR A 140 -3.87 1.83 -2.75
C THR A 140 -3.24 0.77 -1.87
N GLU A 141 -3.56 -0.48 -2.20
CA GLU A 141 -2.85 -1.66 -1.70
C GLU A 141 -1.40 -1.66 -2.21
N LYS A 142 -0.49 -2.27 -1.45
CA LYS A 142 0.89 -2.48 -1.88
C LYS A 142 1.05 -3.85 -2.52
N ILE A 143 1.75 -3.93 -3.66
CA ILE A 143 2.22 -5.22 -4.18
C ILE A 143 3.29 -5.79 -3.25
N ASP A 144 2.98 -6.96 -2.71
CA ASP A 144 3.84 -7.74 -1.83
C ASP A 144 3.52 -9.24 -1.95
N ARG A 145 4.27 -10.06 -1.23
CA ARG A 145 4.04 -11.51 -1.17
C ARG A 145 2.64 -11.86 -0.65
N LYS A 146 2.04 -11.04 0.24
CA LYS A 146 0.68 -11.26 0.73
C LYS A 146 -0.36 -11.12 -0.39
N GLN A 147 -0.20 -10.12 -1.28
CA GLN A 147 -1.08 -9.88 -2.43
C GLN A 147 -0.99 -11.04 -3.43
N LEU A 148 0.25 -11.42 -3.75
CA LEU A 148 0.55 -12.44 -4.75
C LEU A 148 0.45 -13.87 -4.22
N LYS A 149 0.06 -14.05 -2.94
CA LYS A 149 -0.02 -15.35 -2.25
C LYS A 149 1.25 -16.21 -2.41
N LEU A 150 2.41 -15.55 -2.42
CA LEU A 150 3.69 -16.22 -2.61
C LEU A 150 4.20 -16.77 -1.27
N LYS A 151 4.47 -18.08 -1.24
CA LYS A 151 5.10 -18.74 -0.09
C LYS A 151 6.55 -18.30 0.04
N LYS A 152 7.03 -18.20 1.28
CA LYS A 152 8.46 -17.97 1.54
C LYS A 152 9.27 -19.22 1.17
N ILE A 153 10.55 -18.99 0.88
CA ILE A 153 11.54 -20.06 0.75
C ILE A 153 11.54 -20.87 2.04
N ALA A 154 11.45 -22.19 1.93
CA ALA A 154 11.57 -23.08 3.06
C ALA A 154 13.03 -23.45 3.23
N LYS A 155 13.59 -23.09 4.39
CA LYS A 155 14.96 -23.44 4.73
C LYS A 155 15.08 -24.94 4.95
N SER A 156 16.16 -25.53 4.47
CA SER A 156 16.45 -26.91 4.82
C SER A 156 16.73 -27.04 6.32
N VAL A 157 16.32 -28.18 6.90
CA VAL A 157 16.67 -28.55 8.28
C VAL A 157 18.13 -29.05 8.33
N ILE A 158 18.64 -29.56 7.21
CA ILE A 158 20.01 -30.05 7.06
C ILE A 158 20.82 -28.97 6.33
N ALA A 159 21.91 -28.50 6.95
CA ALA A 159 22.70 -27.37 6.45
C ALA A 159 23.35 -27.59 5.08
N THR A 160 23.56 -28.84 4.67
CA THR A 160 24.14 -29.21 3.37
C THR A 160 23.11 -29.28 2.24
N ASP A 161 21.82 -29.32 2.55
CA ASP A 161 20.77 -29.44 1.55
C ASP A 161 20.29 -28.07 1.06
N PRO A 162 19.95 -27.93 -0.23
CA PRO A 162 19.48 -26.67 -0.78
C PRO A 162 18.10 -26.29 -0.22
N ASP A 163 17.91 -25.00 0.01
CA ASP A 163 16.62 -24.42 0.39
C ASP A 163 15.56 -24.66 -0.71
N THR A 164 14.33 -24.97 -0.31
CA THR A 164 13.23 -25.17 -1.26
C THR A 164 12.60 -23.84 -1.66
N VAL A 165 12.76 -23.46 -2.92
CA VAL A 165 12.09 -22.28 -3.50
C VAL A 165 10.61 -22.59 -3.74
N ARG A 166 9.73 -21.85 -3.05
CA ARG A 166 8.27 -22.00 -3.18
C ARG A 166 7.58 -20.80 -3.86
N GLY A 167 8.34 -19.75 -4.18
CA GLY A 167 7.84 -18.53 -4.80
C GLY A 167 8.86 -17.39 -4.78
N THR A 168 9.12 -16.80 -5.94
CA THR A 168 10.06 -15.69 -6.11
C THR A 168 9.32 -14.39 -6.35
N LEU A 169 9.83 -13.30 -5.74
CA LEU A 169 9.38 -11.94 -5.99
C LEU A 169 10.62 -11.10 -6.24
N TYR A 170 10.80 -10.69 -7.49
CA TYR A 170 11.91 -9.84 -7.89
C TYR A 170 11.51 -8.38 -7.71
N LYS A 171 12.46 -7.59 -7.22
CA LYS A 171 12.35 -6.14 -7.12
C LYS A 171 13.67 -5.58 -7.61
N SER A 172 13.63 -4.72 -8.62
CA SER A 172 14.83 -4.02 -9.04
C SER A 172 15.35 -3.12 -7.91
N SER A 173 16.67 -3.09 -7.75
CA SER A 173 17.36 -2.16 -6.86
C SER A 173 17.46 -0.76 -7.47
N GLU A 174 17.43 -0.66 -8.80
CA GLU A 174 17.68 0.57 -9.55
C GLU A 174 16.89 0.62 -10.86
N TRP A 175 16.82 1.78 -11.50
CA TRP A 175 16.24 1.91 -12.84
C TRP A 175 17.25 1.39 -13.85
N THR A 176 16.90 0.34 -14.58
CA THR A 176 17.63 -0.02 -15.80
C THR A 176 17.04 0.80 -16.95
N TYR A 177 17.88 1.62 -17.59
CA TYR A 177 17.55 2.32 -18.83
C TYR A 177 17.42 1.34 -19.99
#